data_AF-A0A539DSK6-F1
#
_entry.id   AF-A0A539DSK6-F1
#
_cell.length_a   1.000
_cell.length_b   1.000
_cell.length_c   1.000
_cell.angle_alpha   90.00
_cell.angle_beta   90.00
_cell.angle_gamma   90.00
#
_symmetry.space_group_name_H-M   'P 1'
#
loop_
_entity.id
_entity.type
_entity.pdbx_description
1 polymer ?
#
loop_
_entity_poly.entity_id
_entity_poly.type
_entity_poly.pdbx_seq_one_letter_code
_entity_poly.pdbx_strand_id
1 'polypeptide(L)'
;MIGDEVLDSGSAKMVPMGEQLLEPVPSTDHRVAIVETTSTSPTSRVLQRMVRRPRRWLEAPWPAERIVRWVISALLVGGSTLAAVQVVHPSLVLSNNTPTGGDMGAHVMGPAFLRDHLLSNFQLSGWSNYWYAGFPMYRFYMVVPALMIVALNVVLPYGIAFKIVVVAGIVTLPLSCWAFGRLARFRYPMPELFALGGMLFLFDESFSIYGGNVKSTMAGEFSFSIALSLAMLGLGLFARGLETGKYRNWAAVVLALACLSHGIVLIFVVVGALLMWLVWMDRTRFLYGLTTGLTAFLLAAFWVVPFLFDHAYMTDMKYGFRPQGSGDSFWDMFFPLTNFFDVFITAFAVVGFLASIARRHLNGAWLGITALAFVAGVYLTRDSLPVIGLLWNPRLLPFLYLLRYLLMMVGLVEAAHIVVQAVTGSRPV
;
A
#
# COMPACT_ATOMS: atom_id res chain seq x y z
N MET A 1 2.21 -47.12 -37.86
CA MET A 1 1.73 -48.51 -37.99
C MET A 1 2.98 -49.38 -37.98
N ILE A 2 3.31 -49.95 -36.81
CA ILE A 2 3.23 -51.40 -36.47
C ILE A 2 4.28 -52.18 -37.28
N GLY A 3 5.22 -52.98 -36.75
CA GLY A 3 5.55 -53.57 -35.44
C GLY A 3 6.79 -54.46 -35.70
N ASP A 4 7.76 -54.57 -34.80
CA ASP A 4 7.90 -55.58 -33.71
C ASP A 4 8.70 -56.84 -34.10
N GLU A 5 9.36 -57.42 -33.06
CA GLU A 5 10.06 -58.73 -32.93
C GLU A 5 11.57 -58.76 -33.27
N VAL A 6 12.54 -58.88 -32.34
CA VAL A 6 12.81 -59.74 -31.16
C VAL A 6 13.47 -61.10 -31.51
N LEU A 7 14.43 -61.52 -30.65
CA LEU A 7 15.11 -62.82 -30.47
C LEU A 7 16.51 -62.92 -31.14
N ASP A 8 17.62 -62.84 -30.40
CA ASP A 8 18.17 -63.74 -29.36
C ASP A 8 18.84 -65.00 -29.93
N SER A 9 20.15 -65.14 -29.65
CA SER A 9 20.81 -66.37 -29.21
C SER A 9 22.32 -66.25 -29.33
N GLY A 10 22.99 -66.25 -28.18
CA GLY A 10 24.42 -66.49 -28.10
C GLY A 10 24.76 -67.97 -28.25
N SER A 11 25.93 -68.29 -28.79
CA SER A 11 26.77 -69.36 -28.22
C SER A 11 28.22 -69.19 -28.69
N ALA A 12 29.13 -69.22 -27.72
CA ALA A 12 30.56 -69.07 -27.87
C ALA A 12 31.23 -70.41 -28.20
N LYS A 13 32.30 -70.41 -29.03
CA LYS A 13 33.41 -71.37 -28.90
C LYS A 13 34.76 -70.71 -29.24
N MET A 14 35.68 -70.89 -28.28
CA MET A 14 37.07 -70.43 -28.23
C MET A 14 37.97 -71.12 -29.26
N VAL A 15 39.01 -70.39 -29.72
CA VAL A 15 40.31 -70.92 -30.15
C VAL A 15 41.42 -70.05 -29.53
N PRO A 16 42.55 -70.61 -29.03
CA PRO A 16 43.42 -69.96 -28.04
C PRO A 16 44.72 -69.35 -28.59
N MET A 17 45.38 -68.57 -27.71
CA MET A 17 46.82 -68.23 -27.60
C MET A 17 47.51 -67.62 -28.83
N GLY A 18 47.87 -66.34 -28.79
CA GLY A 18 49.10 -65.78 -28.20
C GLY A 18 49.66 -64.84 -29.27
N GLU A 19 50.29 -63.69 -29.03
CA GLU A 19 51.24 -63.30 -28.01
C GLU A 19 51.44 -61.76 -28.11
N GLN A 20 51.66 -61.10 -26.96
CA GLN A 20 52.32 -59.79 -26.77
C GLN A 20 51.70 -58.48 -27.31
N LEU A 21 51.25 -57.64 -26.36
CA LEU A 21 51.87 -56.35 -25.96
C LEU A 21 50.85 -55.57 -25.13
N LEU A 22 51.22 -55.08 -23.94
CA LEU A 22 50.88 -53.75 -23.38
C LEU A 22 51.27 -53.66 -21.89
N GLU A 23 51.96 -52.56 -21.60
CA GLU A 23 52.47 -52.13 -20.29
C GLU A 23 51.35 -51.90 -19.24
N PRO A 24 51.68 -51.93 -17.93
CA PRO A 24 50.70 -51.94 -16.86
C PRO A 24 49.95 -50.60 -16.72
N VAL A 25 48.62 -50.69 -16.78
CA VAL A 25 47.68 -49.62 -16.41
C VAL A 25 47.75 -49.39 -14.89
N PRO A 26 47.93 -48.15 -14.40
CA PRO A 26 47.96 -47.89 -12.97
C PRO A 26 46.57 -48.09 -12.34
N SER A 27 46.53 -48.81 -11.22
CA SER A 27 45.34 -49.09 -10.42
C SER A 27 44.65 -47.81 -9.96
N THR A 28 43.47 -47.53 -10.49
CA THR A 28 42.56 -46.52 -9.95
C THR A 28 41.96 -47.04 -8.64
N ASP A 29 42.51 -46.53 -7.55
CA ASP A 29 42.00 -46.61 -6.19
C ASP A 29 40.60 -45.97 -6.17
N HIS A 30 39.53 -46.76 -6.23
CA HIS A 30 38.15 -46.28 -6.04
C HIS A 30 37.94 -45.89 -4.58
N ARG A 31 38.50 -44.75 -4.17
CA ARG A 31 38.01 -44.02 -3.02
C ARG A 31 36.65 -43.45 -3.39
N VAL A 32 35.60 -44.14 -2.96
CA VAL A 32 34.25 -43.60 -2.90
C VAL A 32 34.34 -42.29 -2.13
N ALA A 33 34.31 -41.17 -2.85
CA ALA A 33 34.09 -39.88 -2.26
C ALA A 33 32.68 -39.92 -1.66
N ILE A 34 32.60 -40.12 -0.35
CA ILE A 34 31.39 -39.81 0.41
C ILE A 34 31.21 -38.31 0.22
N VAL A 35 30.41 -37.93 -0.77
CA VAL A 35 29.85 -36.58 -0.83
C VAL A 35 28.91 -36.51 0.36
N GLU A 36 29.41 -36.02 1.49
CA GLU A 36 28.58 -35.50 2.56
C GLU A 36 27.72 -34.39 1.94
N THR A 37 26.55 -34.78 1.46
CA THR A 37 25.46 -33.85 1.20
C THR A 37 25.00 -33.40 2.57
N THR A 38 25.66 -32.39 3.13
CA THR A 38 25.17 -31.70 4.32
C THR A 38 23.77 -31.19 3.97
N SER A 39 22.75 -31.94 4.39
CA SER A 39 21.35 -31.63 4.18
C SER A 39 21.02 -30.45 5.07
N THR A 40 21.37 -29.25 4.60
CA THR A 40 21.06 -28.01 5.30
C THR A 40 19.54 -27.93 5.46
N SER A 41 19.10 -28.06 6.71
CA SER A 41 17.69 -27.98 7.08
C SER A 41 17.05 -26.73 6.46
N PRO A 42 15.76 -26.76 6.11
CA PRO A 42 15.06 -25.59 5.58
C PRO A 42 15.27 -24.34 6.45
N THR A 43 15.32 -24.51 7.78
CA THR A 43 15.59 -23.46 8.76
C THR A 43 17.01 -22.88 8.65
N SER A 44 18.04 -23.72 8.49
CA SER A 44 19.42 -23.26 8.29
C SER A 44 19.57 -22.46 6.98
N ARG A 45 18.85 -22.83 5.91
CA ARG A 45 18.83 -22.08 4.64
C ARG A 45 18.17 -20.72 4.78
N VAL A 46 17.10 -20.60 5.58
CA VAL A 46 16.46 -19.31 5.87
C VAL A 46 17.39 -18.43 6.71
N LEU A 47 17.94 -18.95 7.80
CA LEU A 47 18.90 -18.24 8.66
C LEU A 47 20.12 -17.75 7.87
N GLN A 48 20.72 -18.62 7.04
CA GLN A 48 21.82 -18.23 6.18
C GLN A 48 21.42 -17.11 5.20
N ARG A 49 20.22 -17.13 4.62
CA ARG A 49 19.75 -16.03 3.75
C ARG A 49 19.54 -14.73 4.52
N MET A 50 19.02 -14.81 5.74
CA MET A 50 18.80 -13.66 6.63
C MET A 50 20.11 -13.00 7.04
N VAL A 51 21.18 -13.77 7.27
CA VAL A 51 22.50 -13.23 7.64
C VAL A 51 23.33 -12.82 6.43
N ARG A 52 23.29 -13.60 5.34
CA ARG A 52 24.15 -13.39 4.16
C ARG A 52 23.83 -12.12 3.41
N ARG A 53 22.55 -11.70 3.35
CA ARG A 53 22.17 -10.47 2.63
C ARG A 53 22.67 -9.19 3.32
N PRO A 54 22.43 -8.97 4.63
CA PRO A 54 23.00 -7.83 5.35
C PRO A 54 24.52 -7.85 5.35
N ARG A 55 25.13 -9.02 5.59
CA ARG A 55 26.59 -9.16 5.62
C ARG A 55 27.23 -8.81 4.27
N ARG A 56 26.71 -9.34 3.16
CA ARG A 56 27.17 -8.97 1.81
C ARG A 56 26.97 -7.50 1.50
N TRP A 57 25.88 -6.90 1.98
CA TRP A 57 25.65 -5.48 1.77
C TRP A 57 26.68 -4.63 2.56
N LEU A 58 26.99 -5.02 3.80
CA LEU A 58 28.01 -4.36 4.63
C LEU A 58 29.41 -4.51 4.02
N GLU A 59 29.77 -5.73 3.59
CA GLU A 59 31.08 -6.07 3.04
C GLU A 59 31.28 -5.56 1.60
N ALA A 60 30.21 -5.28 0.87
CA ALA A 60 30.31 -4.75 -0.50
C ALA A 60 30.90 -3.34 -0.51
N PRO A 61 31.71 -2.96 -1.52
CA PRO A 61 32.32 -1.64 -1.62
C PRO A 61 31.29 -0.49 -1.52
N TRP A 62 31.70 0.60 -0.86
CA TRP A 62 30.91 1.81 -0.69
C TRP A 62 31.49 2.96 -1.53
N PRO A 63 31.30 2.95 -2.87
CA PRO A 63 31.68 4.09 -3.69
C PRO A 63 30.84 5.32 -3.32
N ALA A 64 31.34 6.52 -3.65
CA ALA A 64 30.70 7.78 -3.32
C ALA A 64 29.22 7.83 -3.74
N GLU A 65 28.89 7.35 -4.94
CA GLU A 65 27.50 7.30 -5.42
C GLU A 65 26.58 6.46 -4.51
N ARG A 66 27.06 5.31 -4.03
CA ARG A 66 26.29 4.44 -3.13
C ARG A 66 26.09 5.11 -1.77
N ILE A 67 27.12 5.78 -1.25
CA ILE A 67 27.05 6.55 0.00
C ILE A 67 25.99 7.65 -0.15
N VAL A 68 26.07 8.47 -1.21
CA VAL A 68 25.12 9.55 -1.47
C VAL A 68 23.69 9.03 -1.57
N ARG A 69 23.46 7.96 -2.35
CA ARG A 69 22.12 7.36 -2.47
C ARG A 69 21.61 6.85 -1.13
N TRP A 70 22.45 6.19 -0.34
CA TRP A 70 22.06 5.70 0.99
C TRP A 70 21.73 6.85 1.94
N VAL A 71 22.56 7.90 2.00
CA VAL A 71 22.31 9.08 2.83
C VAL A 71 21.01 9.76 2.43
N ILE A 72 20.78 9.98 1.13
CA ILE A 72 19.52 10.58 0.64
C ILE A 72 18.32 9.70 0.99
N SER A 73 18.38 8.38 0.76
CA SER A 73 17.31 7.47 1.15
C SER A 73 17.07 7.48 2.66
N ALA A 74 18.12 7.49 3.48
CA ALA A 74 18.01 7.53 4.93
C ALA A 74 17.39 8.85 5.42
N LEU A 75 17.80 9.99 4.83
CA LEU A 75 17.25 11.30 5.18
C LEU A 75 15.80 11.44 4.75
N LEU A 76 15.47 11.08 3.50
CA LEU A 76 14.11 11.24 3.00
C LEU A 76 13.15 10.23 3.60
N VAL A 77 13.47 8.93 3.53
CA VAL A 77 12.56 7.89 4.05
C VAL A 77 12.60 7.86 5.57
N GLY A 78 13.81 7.76 6.14
CA GLY A 78 13.99 7.72 7.59
C GLY A 78 13.57 9.02 8.27
N GLY A 79 13.92 10.18 7.71
CA GLY A 79 13.50 11.48 8.24
C GLY A 79 12.00 11.69 8.16
N SER A 80 11.35 11.35 7.04
CA SER A 80 9.89 11.46 6.92
C SER A 80 9.15 10.52 7.88
N THR A 81 9.60 9.27 8.02
CA THR A 81 9.02 8.33 8.99
C THR A 81 9.28 8.79 10.43
N LEU A 82 10.48 9.29 10.73
CA LEU A 82 10.79 9.80 12.06
C LEU A 82 9.92 11.02 12.41
N ALA A 83 9.72 11.95 11.47
CA ALA A 83 8.81 13.08 11.67
C ALA A 83 7.38 12.61 11.98
N ALA A 84 6.87 11.62 11.25
CA ALA A 84 5.57 11.01 11.49
C ALA A 84 5.48 10.27 12.85
N VAL A 85 6.58 9.70 13.34
CA VAL A 85 6.65 9.11 14.70
C VAL A 85 6.71 10.20 15.78
N GLN A 86 7.44 11.28 15.54
CA GLN A 86 7.59 12.37 16.52
C GLN A 86 6.29 13.14 16.71
N VAL A 87 5.55 13.43 15.63
CA VAL A 87 4.30 14.22 15.70
C VAL A 87 3.23 13.57 16.58
N VAL A 88 3.24 12.24 16.71
CA VAL A 88 2.26 11.51 17.53
C VAL A 88 2.66 11.41 19.01
N HIS A 89 3.83 11.96 19.37
CA HIS A 89 4.35 11.98 20.74
C HIS A 89 4.39 10.58 21.39
N PRO A 90 5.42 9.75 21.10
CA PRO A 90 5.45 8.34 21.53
C PRO A 90 5.26 8.12 23.05
N SER A 91 5.73 9.04 23.88
CA SER A 91 5.51 9.00 25.34
C SER A 91 4.02 9.07 25.70
N LEU A 92 3.23 9.87 24.97
CA LEU A 92 1.78 9.96 25.13
C LEU A 92 1.07 8.75 24.54
N VAL A 93 1.58 8.17 23.45
CA VAL A 93 1.03 6.93 22.89
C VAL A 93 1.17 5.76 23.87
N LEU A 94 2.32 5.70 24.56
CA LEU A 94 2.66 4.60 25.48
C LEU A 94 2.16 4.80 26.92
N SER A 95 1.56 5.95 27.25
CA SER A 95 0.94 6.14 28.56
C SER A 95 -0.32 5.28 28.70
N ASN A 96 -0.58 4.71 29.89
CA ASN A 96 -1.77 3.90 30.10
C ASN A 96 -3.01 4.76 30.41
N ASN A 97 -3.52 5.45 29.40
CA ASN A 97 -4.77 6.22 29.45
C ASN A 97 -5.53 6.09 28.13
N THR A 98 -6.80 6.48 28.12
CA THR A 98 -7.64 6.51 26.92
C THR A 98 -7.51 7.86 26.22
N PRO A 99 -7.51 7.89 24.87
CA PRO A 99 -7.52 9.16 24.13
C PRO A 99 -8.87 9.88 24.28
N THR A 100 -8.86 11.18 24.00
CA THR A 100 -10.02 12.07 23.99
C THR A 100 -9.93 13.03 22.80
N GLY A 101 -10.97 13.85 22.59
CA GLY A 101 -11.04 14.87 21.54
C GLY A 101 -11.83 14.41 20.30
N GLY A 102 -12.68 15.30 19.78
CA GLY A 102 -13.55 15.00 18.64
C GLY A 102 -14.31 13.69 18.81
N ASP A 103 -14.40 12.91 17.73
CA ASP A 103 -15.02 11.59 17.72
C ASP A 103 -14.10 10.49 18.28
N MET A 104 -12.81 10.78 18.48
CA MET A 104 -11.83 9.81 19.00
C MET A 104 -12.27 9.21 20.34
N GLY A 105 -12.82 10.04 21.23
CA GLY A 105 -13.31 9.57 22.54
C GLY A 105 -14.45 8.55 22.42
N ALA A 106 -15.31 8.69 21.41
CA ALA A 106 -16.42 7.76 21.17
C ALA A 106 -15.92 6.40 20.64
N HIS A 107 -14.81 6.39 19.91
CA HIS A 107 -14.23 5.16 19.36
C HIS A 107 -13.65 4.22 20.43
N VAL A 108 -13.32 4.72 21.63
CA VAL A 108 -12.75 3.92 22.73
C VAL A 108 -13.69 2.81 23.19
N MET A 109 -15.01 3.00 23.09
CA MET A 109 -15.96 1.99 23.56
C MET A 109 -16.09 0.81 22.58
N GLY A 110 -16.08 1.07 21.27
CA GLY A 110 -16.39 0.06 20.24
C GLY A 110 -15.53 -1.21 20.34
N PRO A 111 -14.19 -1.12 20.30
CA PRO A 111 -13.35 -2.31 20.33
C PRO A 111 -13.43 -3.06 21.67
N ALA A 112 -13.69 -2.35 22.77
CA ALA A 112 -13.96 -3.01 24.06
C ALA A 112 -15.26 -3.82 24.00
N PHE A 113 -16.34 -3.26 23.44
CA PHE A 113 -17.59 -3.99 23.23
C PHE A 113 -17.41 -5.20 22.29
N LEU A 114 -16.66 -5.04 21.21
CA LEU A 114 -16.30 -6.14 20.29
C LEU A 114 -15.62 -7.29 21.05
N ARG A 115 -14.63 -6.99 21.89
CA ARG A 115 -13.92 -7.96 22.71
C ARG A 115 -14.84 -8.67 23.70
N ASP A 116 -15.62 -7.90 24.45
CA ASP A 116 -16.32 -8.40 25.64
C ASP A 116 -17.62 -9.13 25.27
N HIS A 117 -18.31 -8.70 24.21
CA HIS A 117 -19.68 -9.16 23.90
C HIS A 117 -19.84 -9.86 22.55
N LEU A 118 -19.03 -9.53 21.54
CA LEU A 118 -19.24 -10.05 20.18
C LEU A 118 -18.31 -11.22 19.86
N LEU A 119 -17.01 -11.07 20.09
CA LEU A 119 -16.02 -12.09 19.69
C LEU A 119 -16.17 -13.41 20.45
N SER A 120 -16.59 -13.36 21.72
CA SER A 120 -16.92 -14.53 22.54
C SER A 120 -18.09 -15.34 21.98
N ASN A 121 -18.96 -14.69 21.20
CA ASN A 121 -20.11 -15.29 20.52
C ASN A 121 -19.85 -15.55 19.02
N PHE A 122 -18.58 -15.48 18.57
CA PHE A 122 -18.20 -15.61 17.17
C PHE A 122 -18.88 -14.59 16.24
N GLN A 123 -19.17 -13.40 16.77
CA GLN A 123 -19.80 -12.30 16.04
C GLN A 123 -18.80 -11.17 15.78
N LEU A 124 -18.96 -10.51 14.64
CA LEU A 124 -18.21 -9.30 14.27
C LEU A 124 -19.07 -8.03 14.31
N SER A 125 -20.39 -8.19 14.32
CA SER A 125 -21.38 -7.12 14.43
C SER A 125 -22.52 -7.59 15.33
N GLY A 126 -23.26 -6.66 15.94
CA GLY A 126 -24.35 -7.01 16.86
C GLY A 126 -25.14 -5.79 17.31
N TRP A 127 -25.78 -5.87 18.46
CA TRP A 127 -26.61 -4.82 19.04
C TRP A 127 -26.10 -4.43 20.43
N SER A 128 -25.92 -3.13 20.66
CA SER A 128 -25.54 -2.61 21.98
C SER A 128 -26.71 -1.86 22.60
N ASN A 129 -26.95 -2.09 23.90
CA ASN A 129 -27.93 -1.36 24.71
C ASN A 129 -27.28 -0.27 25.57
N TYR A 130 -26.02 0.08 25.32
CA TYR A 130 -25.28 1.04 26.16
C TYR A 130 -25.85 2.46 26.09
N TRP A 131 -26.44 2.85 24.96
CA TRP A 131 -27.05 4.16 24.77
C TRP A 131 -28.41 4.03 24.09
N TYR A 132 -29.27 5.02 24.35
CA TYR A 132 -30.62 5.10 23.79
C TYR A 132 -31.43 3.81 24.03
N ALA A 133 -32.33 3.45 23.11
CA ALA A 133 -33.02 2.14 23.10
C ALA A 133 -32.18 1.03 22.43
N GLY A 134 -30.87 1.26 22.34
CA GLY A 134 -29.89 0.42 21.66
C GLY A 134 -29.62 0.84 20.21
N PHE A 135 -28.50 0.34 19.68
CA PHE A 135 -28.02 0.67 18.34
C PHE A 135 -27.15 -0.45 17.77
N PRO A 136 -27.04 -0.56 16.43
CA PRO A 136 -26.24 -1.59 15.79
C PRO A 136 -24.73 -1.30 15.96
N MET A 137 -24.01 -2.26 16.54
CA MET A 137 -22.57 -2.22 16.72
C MET A 137 -21.85 -2.88 15.54
N TYR A 138 -20.87 -2.18 14.96
CA TYR A 138 -20.11 -2.65 13.79
C TYR A 138 -20.99 -3.14 12.63
N ARG A 139 -22.16 -2.53 12.39
CA ARG A 139 -22.91 -2.72 11.13
C ARG A 139 -22.46 -1.75 10.04
N PHE A 140 -22.31 -0.49 10.43
CA PHE A 140 -21.95 0.62 9.53
C PHE A 140 -20.52 1.12 9.70
N TYR A 141 -19.75 0.50 10.60
CA TYR A 141 -18.34 0.78 10.81
C TYR A 141 -17.49 -0.37 10.29
N MET A 142 -16.34 -0.03 9.72
CA MET A 142 -15.37 -1.02 9.26
C MET A 142 -14.65 -1.67 10.45
N VAL A 143 -14.48 -3.00 10.41
CA VAL A 143 -14.14 -3.79 11.59
C VAL A 143 -12.64 -4.04 11.79
N VAL A 144 -11.84 -3.94 10.73
CA VAL A 144 -10.41 -4.32 10.78
C VAL A 144 -9.61 -3.51 11.82
N PRO A 145 -9.70 -2.17 11.88
CA PRO A 145 -8.99 -1.39 12.90
C PRO A 145 -9.39 -1.78 14.33
N ALA A 146 -10.66 -2.08 14.56
CA ALA A 146 -11.13 -2.53 15.88
C ALA A 146 -10.56 -3.90 16.25
N LEU A 147 -10.53 -4.85 15.31
CA LEU A 147 -9.90 -6.16 15.51
C LEU A 147 -8.41 -6.04 15.80
N MET A 148 -7.71 -5.12 15.13
CA MET A 148 -6.29 -4.84 15.41
C MET A 148 -6.09 -4.34 16.85
N ILE A 149 -6.98 -3.47 17.34
CA ILE A 149 -6.95 -2.97 18.72
C ILE A 149 -7.15 -4.12 19.70
N VAL A 150 -8.17 -4.96 19.48
CA VAL A 150 -8.46 -6.11 20.36
C VAL A 150 -7.30 -7.10 20.35
N ALA A 151 -6.73 -7.41 19.18
CA ALA A 151 -5.59 -8.32 19.06
C ALA A 151 -4.37 -7.79 19.82
N LEU A 152 -4.05 -6.50 19.70
CA LEU A 152 -2.94 -5.89 20.42
C LEU A 152 -3.23 -5.77 21.93
N ASN A 153 -4.49 -5.61 22.31
CA ASN A 153 -4.92 -5.57 23.71
C ASN A 153 -4.70 -6.89 24.46
N VAL A 154 -4.53 -8.02 23.75
CA VAL A 154 -4.18 -9.30 24.39
C VAL A 154 -2.84 -9.21 25.14
N VAL A 155 -1.91 -8.39 24.65
CA VAL A 155 -0.55 -8.28 25.20
C VAL A 155 -0.23 -6.91 25.78
N LEU A 156 -1.04 -5.87 25.49
CA LEU A 156 -0.85 -4.51 25.99
C LEU A 156 -2.11 -3.97 26.69
N PRO A 157 -1.97 -3.06 27.68
CA PRO A 157 -3.10 -2.33 28.25
C PRO A 157 -3.96 -1.67 27.16
N TYR A 158 -5.28 -1.66 27.36
CA TYR A 158 -6.25 -1.25 26.33
C TYR A 158 -5.97 0.13 25.76
N GLY A 159 -5.70 1.13 26.61
CA GLY A 159 -5.39 2.49 26.17
C GLY A 159 -4.15 2.57 25.29
N ILE A 160 -3.11 1.80 25.60
CA ILE A 160 -1.87 1.74 24.80
C ILE A 160 -2.15 1.04 23.46
N ALA A 161 -2.81 -0.13 23.49
CA ALA A 161 -3.16 -0.88 22.29
C ALA A 161 -4.00 -0.03 21.32
N PHE A 162 -5.00 0.68 21.86
CA PHE A 162 -5.85 1.59 21.11
C PHE A 162 -5.02 2.69 20.42
N LYS A 163 -4.19 3.41 21.19
CA LYS A 163 -3.40 4.52 20.66
C LYS A 163 -2.37 4.08 19.63
N ILE A 164 -1.71 2.93 19.81
CA ILE A 164 -0.78 2.37 18.82
C ILE A 164 -1.47 2.14 17.48
N VAL A 165 -2.67 1.55 17.49
CA VAL A 165 -3.41 1.30 16.24
C VAL A 165 -3.89 2.60 15.62
N VAL A 166 -4.41 3.53 16.43
CA VAL A 166 -4.85 4.86 15.96
C VAL A 166 -3.76 5.59 15.18
N VAL A 167 -2.53 5.58 15.68
CA VAL A 167 -1.41 6.28 15.04
C VAL A 167 -0.75 5.49 13.91
N ALA A 168 -1.12 4.22 13.71
CA ALA A 168 -0.46 3.35 12.73
C ALA A 168 -0.54 3.90 11.31
N GLY A 169 -1.67 4.51 10.92
CA GLY A 169 -1.82 5.16 9.62
C GLY A 169 -0.82 6.31 9.42
N ILE A 170 -0.70 7.20 10.41
CA ILE A 170 0.25 8.32 10.38
C ILE A 170 1.68 7.81 10.23
N VAL A 171 2.07 6.85 11.08
CA VAL A 171 3.46 6.33 11.11
C VAL A 171 3.81 5.58 9.84
N THR A 172 2.86 4.87 9.22
CA THR A 172 3.13 4.01 8.06
C THR A 172 2.98 4.72 6.72
N LEU A 173 2.21 5.82 6.62
CA LEU A 173 1.94 6.46 5.34
C LEU A 173 3.20 6.84 4.54
N PRO A 174 4.25 7.45 5.11
CA PRO A 174 5.46 7.77 4.36
C PRO A 174 6.14 6.52 3.78
N LEU A 175 6.18 5.43 4.56
CA LEU A 175 6.71 4.15 4.10
C LEU A 175 5.84 3.52 3.02
N SER A 176 4.53 3.64 3.12
CA SER A 176 3.59 3.15 2.11
C SER A 176 3.71 3.93 0.79
N CYS A 177 3.90 5.25 0.83
CA CYS A 177 4.16 6.07 -0.35
C CYS A 177 5.52 5.73 -0.99
N TRP A 178 6.55 5.52 -0.17
CA TRP A 178 7.84 5.00 -0.65
C TRP A 178 7.69 3.62 -1.31
N ALA A 179 7.02 2.69 -0.63
CA ALA A 179 6.78 1.34 -1.13
C ALA A 179 5.99 1.37 -2.43
N PHE A 180 4.97 2.23 -2.53
CA PHE A 180 4.25 2.50 -3.79
C PHE A 180 5.23 2.90 -4.89
N GLY A 181 6.08 3.91 -4.67
CA GLY A 181 7.06 4.35 -5.66
C GLY A 181 8.01 3.23 -6.11
N ARG A 182 8.49 2.41 -5.16
CA ARG A 182 9.36 1.25 -5.44
C ARG A 182 8.64 0.17 -6.26
N LEU A 183 7.44 -0.21 -5.85
CA LEU A 183 6.65 -1.27 -6.47
C LEU A 183 6.14 -0.85 -7.85
N ALA A 184 5.75 0.41 -8.01
CA ALA A 184 5.36 1.02 -9.27
C ALA A 184 6.55 1.39 -10.18
N ARG A 185 7.78 1.01 -9.81
CA ARG A 185 9.02 1.19 -10.60
C ARG A 185 9.35 2.64 -10.99
N PHE A 186 9.02 3.60 -10.14
CA PHE A 186 9.55 4.94 -10.32
C PHE A 186 11.07 4.94 -10.15
N ARG A 187 11.77 5.64 -11.04
CA ARG A 187 13.24 5.71 -11.03
C ARG A 187 13.73 6.49 -9.81
N TYR A 188 14.83 6.06 -9.20
CA TYR A 188 15.50 6.83 -8.14
C TYR A 188 15.75 8.29 -8.60
N PRO A 189 15.51 9.30 -7.74
CA PRO A 189 15.14 9.23 -6.31
C PRO A 189 13.63 9.31 -6.02
N MET A 190 12.77 9.03 -7.01
CA MET A 190 11.32 9.24 -6.87
C MET A 190 10.67 8.48 -5.71
N PRO A 191 10.96 7.19 -5.45
CA PRO A 191 10.37 6.51 -4.31
C PRO A 191 10.69 7.18 -2.98
N GLU A 192 11.92 7.66 -2.80
CA GLU A 192 12.34 8.39 -1.60
C GLU A 192 11.59 9.72 -1.46
N LEU A 193 11.39 10.44 -2.57
CA LEU A 193 10.59 11.68 -2.59
C LEU A 193 9.11 11.42 -2.34
N PHE A 194 8.57 10.25 -2.69
CA PHE A 194 7.19 9.90 -2.32
C PHE A 194 7.01 9.72 -0.82
N ALA A 195 8.03 9.28 -0.08
CA ALA A 195 7.99 9.31 1.38
C ALA A 195 7.82 10.74 1.89
N LEU A 196 8.58 11.67 1.32
CA LEU A 196 8.49 13.10 1.63
C LEU A 196 7.11 13.66 1.25
N GLY A 197 6.57 13.32 0.08
CA GLY A 197 5.23 13.73 -0.35
C GLY A 197 4.13 13.22 0.60
N GLY A 198 4.25 11.96 1.06
CA GLY A 198 3.37 11.41 2.08
C GLY A 198 3.46 12.16 3.42
N MET A 199 4.66 12.55 3.85
CA MET A 199 4.87 13.37 5.05
C MET A 199 4.28 14.77 4.91
N LEU A 200 4.47 15.44 3.77
CA LEU A 200 3.88 16.77 3.51
C LEU A 200 2.35 16.69 3.56
N PHE A 201 1.75 15.65 2.97
CA PHE A 201 0.31 15.40 3.09
C PHE A 201 -0.12 15.18 4.54
N LEU A 202 0.64 14.43 5.35
CA LEU A 202 0.30 14.23 6.77
C LEU A 202 0.26 15.55 7.55
N PHE A 203 1.18 16.46 7.24
CA PHE A 203 1.33 17.75 7.93
C PHE A 203 0.54 18.88 7.27
N ASP A 204 -0.22 18.58 6.23
CA ASP A 204 -1.13 19.54 5.64
C ASP A 204 -2.24 19.89 6.63
N GLU A 205 -2.19 21.11 7.15
CA GLU A 205 -3.11 21.60 8.18
C GLU A 205 -4.33 22.35 7.63
N SER A 206 -4.44 22.48 6.30
CA SER A 206 -5.50 23.23 5.61
C SER A 206 -6.89 22.61 5.75
N PHE A 207 -6.97 21.36 6.19
CA PHE A 207 -8.22 20.67 6.45
C PHE A 207 -8.18 19.87 7.75
N SER A 208 -9.34 19.79 8.37
CA SER A 208 -9.63 18.89 9.48
C SER A 208 -10.79 17.99 9.07
N ILE A 209 -10.97 16.86 9.75
CA ILE A 209 -12.12 15.95 9.61
C ILE A 209 -12.41 15.41 8.18
N TYR A 210 -11.54 15.61 7.19
CA TYR A 210 -11.73 15.00 5.87
C TYR A 210 -11.12 13.60 5.79
N GLY A 211 -10.03 13.36 6.52
CA GLY A 211 -9.34 12.07 6.62
C GLY A 211 -7.88 12.12 6.18
N GLY A 212 -7.07 11.20 6.72
CA GLY A 212 -5.71 10.91 6.25
C GLY A 212 -4.59 11.74 6.89
N ASN A 213 -4.74 13.06 7.01
CA ASN A 213 -3.75 13.91 7.67
C ASN A 213 -3.76 13.78 9.21
N VAL A 214 -2.78 14.38 9.89
CA VAL A 214 -2.66 14.31 11.36
C VAL A 214 -3.90 14.91 12.04
N LYS A 215 -4.35 16.11 11.65
CA LYS A 215 -5.53 16.76 12.23
C LYS A 215 -6.79 15.89 12.14
N SER A 216 -7.09 15.34 10.97
CA SER A 216 -8.27 14.49 10.79
C SER A 216 -8.14 13.19 11.59
N THR A 217 -6.96 12.57 11.59
CA THR A 217 -6.70 11.34 12.35
C THR A 217 -6.93 11.57 13.84
N MET A 218 -6.44 12.67 14.39
CA MET A 218 -6.65 13.04 15.81
C MET A 218 -8.11 13.38 16.11
N ALA A 219 -8.88 13.87 15.13
CA ALA A 219 -10.30 14.15 15.29
C ALA A 219 -11.20 12.90 15.34
N GLY A 220 -10.68 11.71 14.98
CA GLY A 220 -11.43 10.46 14.94
C GLY A 220 -11.23 9.64 13.66
N GLU A 221 -10.64 10.22 12.62
CA GLU A 221 -10.48 9.59 11.30
C GLU A 221 -9.27 8.65 11.18
N PHE A 222 -8.96 7.93 12.26
CA PHE A 222 -7.78 7.07 12.31
C PHE A 222 -7.90 5.84 11.40
N SER A 223 -9.11 5.27 11.31
CA SER A 223 -9.40 4.16 10.41
C SER A 223 -9.22 4.57 8.94
N PHE A 224 -9.52 5.83 8.58
CA PHE A 224 -9.20 6.40 7.27
C PHE A 224 -7.69 6.41 7.03
N SER A 225 -6.90 6.90 7.99
CA SER A 225 -5.44 6.98 7.88
C SER A 225 -4.77 5.60 7.70
N ILE A 226 -5.24 4.59 8.46
CA ILE A 226 -4.81 3.19 8.31
C ILE A 226 -5.16 2.67 6.92
N ALA A 227 -6.42 2.86 6.50
CA ALA A 227 -6.90 2.41 5.19
C ALA A 227 -6.13 3.08 4.05
N LEU A 228 -5.79 4.37 4.15
CA LEU A 228 -5.04 5.10 3.13
C LEU A 228 -3.61 4.55 2.98
N SER A 229 -2.96 4.22 4.10
CA SER A 229 -1.63 3.60 4.10
C SER A 229 -1.65 2.21 3.48
N LEU A 230 -2.68 1.41 3.77
CA LEU A 230 -2.90 0.11 3.13
C LEU A 230 -3.23 0.28 1.63
N ALA A 231 -4.03 1.27 1.26
CA ALA A 231 -4.40 1.55 -0.13
C ALA A 231 -3.16 1.88 -0.97
N MET A 232 -2.26 2.74 -0.50
CA MET A 232 -1.02 3.06 -1.21
C MET A 232 -0.12 1.84 -1.40
N LEU A 233 0.05 1.02 -0.37
CA LEU A 233 0.81 -0.23 -0.46
C LEU A 233 0.15 -1.24 -1.43
N GLY A 234 -1.17 -1.42 -1.32
CA GLY A 234 -1.97 -2.32 -2.15
C GLY A 234 -1.96 -1.91 -3.62
N LEU A 235 -2.11 -0.62 -3.92
CA LEU A 235 -2.01 -0.08 -5.28
C LEU A 235 -0.58 -0.23 -5.84
N GLY A 236 0.45 -0.12 -5.00
CA GLY A 236 1.82 -0.43 -5.40
C GLY A 236 2.00 -1.90 -5.78
N LEU A 237 1.50 -2.82 -4.95
CA LEU A 237 1.50 -4.26 -5.23
C LEU A 237 0.73 -4.58 -6.51
N PHE A 238 -0.42 -3.91 -6.71
CA PHE A 238 -1.24 -4.06 -7.91
C PHE A 238 -0.50 -3.57 -9.16
N ALA A 239 0.13 -2.39 -9.13
CA ALA A 239 0.96 -1.87 -10.21
C ALA A 239 2.09 -2.86 -10.57
N ARG A 240 2.79 -3.37 -9.55
CA ARG A 240 3.87 -4.35 -9.76
C ARG A 240 3.35 -5.65 -10.35
N GLY A 241 2.16 -6.06 -9.95
CA GLY A 241 1.52 -7.26 -10.43
C GLY A 241 1.01 -7.16 -11.86
N LEU A 242 0.43 -6.03 -12.26
CA LEU A 242 0.07 -5.76 -13.66
C LEU A 242 1.29 -5.83 -14.59
N GLU A 243 2.45 -5.40 -14.10
CA GLU A 243 3.69 -5.47 -14.88
C GLU A 243 4.30 -6.88 -14.95
N THR A 244 4.27 -7.63 -13.84
CA THR A 244 5.06 -8.87 -13.71
C THR A 244 4.24 -10.16 -13.71
N GLY A 245 2.91 -10.07 -13.61
CA GLY A 245 2.02 -11.20 -13.35
C GLY A 245 2.15 -11.80 -11.94
N LYS A 246 2.97 -11.22 -11.05
CA LYS A 246 3.23 -11.72 -9.69
C LYS A 246 2.44 -10.93 -8.64
N TYR A 247 2.49 -11.36 -7.38
CA TYR A 247 1.88 -10.67 -6.23
C TYR A 247 0.36 -10.60 -6.19
N ARG A 248 -0.35 -11.32 -7.08
CA ARG A 248 -1.82 -11.35 -7.15
C ARG A 248 -2.51 -11.44 -5.79
N ASN A 249 -2.13 -12.44 -4.99
CA ASN A 249 -2.75 -12.69 -3.70
C ASN A 249 -2.45 -11.56 -2.70
N TRP A 250 -1.21 -11.06 -2.68
CA TRP A 250 -0.83 -9.97 -1.79
C TRP A 250 -1.52 -8.65 -2.16
N ALA A 251 -1.61 -8.33 -3.45
CA ALA A 251 -2.37 -7.17 -3.93
C ALA A 251 -3.84 -7.30 -3.51
N ALA A 252 -4.48 -8.45 -3.75
CA ALA A 252 -5.87 -8.67 -3.39
C ALA A 252 -6.12 -8.54 -1.87
N VAL A 253 -5.27 -9.17 -1.03
CA VAL A 253 -5.39 -9.11 0.42
C VAL A 253 -5.21 -7.70 0.95
N VAL A 254 -4.18 -6.97 0.52
CA VAL A 254 -3.91 -5.62 1.03
C VAL A 254 -4.97 -4.62 0.57
N LEU A 255 -5.46 -4.72 -0.68
CA LEU A 255 -6.57 -3.90 -1.15
C LEU A 255 -7.87 -4.22 -0.39
N ALA A 256 -8.16 -5.50 -0.13
CA ALA A 256 -9.31 -5.89 0.67
C ALA A 256 -9.22 -5.36 2.11
N LEU A 257 -8.03 -5.42 2.74
CA LEU A 257 -7.81 -4.85 4.06
C LEU A 257 -8.01 -3.33 4.09
N ALA A 258 -7.60 -2.62 3.03
CA ALA A 258 -7.88 -1.18 2.90
C ALA A 258 -9.39 -0.92 2.83
N CYS A 259 -10.12 -1.67 1.99
CA CYS A 259 -11.59 -1.58 1.88
C CYS A 259 -12.30 -1.89 3.20
N LEU A 260 -11.84 -2.92 3.92
CA LEU A 260 -12.37 -3.36 5.22
C LEU A 260 -11.90 -2.50 6.40
N SER A 261 -11.09 -1.48 6.15
CA SER A 261 -10.63 -0.53 7.16
C SER A 261 -11.38 0.79 7.12
N HIS A 262 -11.80 1.27 5.94
CA HIS A 262 -12.60 2.49 5.85
C HIS A 262 -13.45 2.57 4.57
N GLY A 263 -14.75 2.84 4.72
CA GLY A 263 -15.71 2.87 3.60
C GLY A 263 -15.44 3.99 2.58
N ILE A 264 -14.95 5.15 3.00
CA ILE A 264 -14.60 6.23 2.05
C ILE A 264 -13.30 5.92 1.29
N VAL A 265 -12.31 5.30 1.95
CA VAL A 265 -11.06 4.90 1.28
C VAL A 265 -11.28 3.74 0.33
N LEU A 266 -12.32 2.92 0.53
CA LEU A 266 -12.79 1.96 -0.47
C LEU A 266 -13.04 2.63 -1.82
N ILE A 267 -13.63 3.83 -1.85
CA ILE A 267 -13.83 4.59 -3.11
C ILE A 267 -12.48 4.85 -3.78
N PHE A 268 -11.48 5.30 -3.03
CA PHE A 268 -10.11 5.50 -3.53
C PHE A 268 -9.48 4.22 -4.06
N VAL A 269 -9.61 3.12 -3.33
CA VAL A 269 -9.10 1.81 -3.74
C VAL A 269 -9.74 1.34 -5.04
N VAL A 270 -11.07 1.39 -5.14
CA VAL A 270 -11.82 0.93 -6.31
C VAL A 270 -11.53 1.80 -7.52
N VAL A 271 -11.70 3.13 -7.40
CA VAL A 271 -11.45 4.07 -8.52
C VAL A 271 -9.99 4.01 -8.93
N GLY A 272 -9.07 4.05 -7.98
CA GLY A 272 -7.63 3.97 -8.23
C GLY A 272 -7.22 2.68 -8.93
N ALA A 273 -7.67 1.51 -8.43
CA ALA A 273 -7.35 0.23 -9.04
C ALA A 273 -7.98 0.07 -10.43
N LEU A 274 -9.23 0.50 -10.63
CA LEU A 274 -9.89 0.46 -11.94
C LEU A 274 -9.16 1.33 -12.96
N LEU A 275 -8.83 2.58 -12.61
CA LEU A 275 -8.09 3.47 -13.51
C LEU A 275 -6.68 2.94 -13.80
N MET A 276 -6.01 2.35 -12.81
CA MET A 276 -4.69 1.75 -13.02
C MET A 276 -4.78 0.55 -13.96
N TRP A 277 -5.78 -0.29 -13.76
CA TRP A 277 -6.04 -1.45 -14.61
C TRP A 277 -6.34 -1.03 -16.05
N LEU A 278 -7.14 0.03 -16.25
CA LEU A 278 -7.44 0.60 -17.56
C LEU A 278 -6.18 1.15 -18.26
N VAL A 279 -5.34 1.90 -17.54
CA VAL A 279 -4.09 2.46 -18.09
C VAL A 279 -3.12 1.36 -18.52
N TRP A 280 -3.07 0.24 -17.80
CA TRP A 280 -2.18 -0.89 -18.10
C TRP A 280 -2.80 -1.92 -19.06
N MET A 281 -4.07 -1.79 -19.43
CA MET A 281 -4.88 -2.87 -20.00
C MET A 281 -4.28 -3.49 -21.27
N ASP A 282 -4.15 -4.82 -21.25
CA ASP A 282 -3.95 -5.68 -22.41
C ASP A 282 -4.63 -7.03 -22.15
N ARG A 283 -4.60 -7.98 -23.10
CA ARG A 283 -5.28 -9.29 -22.94
C ARG A 283 -4.81 -10.07 -21.70
N THR A 284 -3.52 -10.03 -21.37
CA THR A 284 -2.96 -10.76 -20.23
C THR A 284 -3.25 -10.06 -18.91
N ARG A 285 -3.12 -8.74 -18.90
CA ARG A 285 -3.36 -7.88 -17.74
C ARG A 285 -4.84 -7.73 -17.43
N PHE A 286 -5.71 -7.94 -18.41
CA PHE A 286 -7.15 -8.07 -18.22
C PHE A 286 -7.45 -9.20 -17.23
N LEU A 287 -6.99 -10.42 -17.51
CA LEU A 287 -7.20 -11.57 -16.63
C LEU A 287 -6.55 -11.38 -15.25
N TYR A 288 -5.35 -10.81 -15.20
CA TYR A 288 -4.70 -10.49 -13.93
C TYR A 288 -5.54 -9.51 -13.10
N GLY A 289 -5.93 -8.38 -13.69
CA GLY A 289 -6.71 -7.35 -13.01
C GLY A 289 -8.08 -7.85 -12.58
N LEU A 290 -8.78 -8.57 -13.45
CA LEU A 290 -10.08 -9.18 -13.15
C LEU A 290 -9.99 -10.17 -11.99
N THR A 291 -9.05 -11.12 -12.02
CA THR A 291 -8.92 -12.12 -10.96
C THR A 291 -8.43 -11.51 -9.65
N THR A 292 -7.56 -10.49 -9.69
CA THR A 292 -7.13 -9.76 -8.49
C THR A 292 -8.29 -8.99 -7.88
N GLY A 293 -9.03 -8.23 -8.70
CA GLY A 293 -10.18 -7.43 -8.27
C GLY A 293 -11.30 -8.30 -7.72
N LEU A 294 -11.64 -9.41 -8.40
CA LEU A 294 -12.62 -10.38 -7.90
C LEU A 294 -12.18 -10.99 -6.57
N THR A 295 -10.90 -11.37 -6.43
CA THR A 295 -10.39 -11.91 -5.17
C THR A 295 -10.47 -10.86 -4.05
N ALA A 296 -10.08 -9.61 -4.31
CA ALA A 296 -10.18 -8.52 -3.32
C ALA A 296 -11.64 -8.26 -2.92
N PHE A 297 -12.55 -8.27 -3.90
CA PHE A 297 -13.98 -8.15 -3.66
C PHE A 297 -14.50 -9.30 -2.80
N LEU A 298 -14.23 -10.55 -3.15
CA LEU A 298 -14.70 -11.71 -2.38
C LEU A 298 -14.16 -11.72 -0.94
N LEU A 299 -12.91 -11.29 -0.74
CA LEU A 299 -12.34 -11.14 0.59
C LEU A 299 -13.02 -10.05 1.42
N ALA A 300 -13.55 -8.99 0.79
CA ALA A 300 -14.25 -7.90 1.47
C ALA A 300 -15.78 -8.06 1.49
N ALA A 301 -16.34 -8.95 0.66
CA ALA A 301 -17.75 -9.01 0.35
C ALA A 301 -18.62 -9.32 1.57
N PHE A 302 -18.12 -10.16 2.49
CA PHE A 302 -18.85 -10.51 3.72
C PHE A 302 -19.22 -9.29 4.58
N TRP A 303 -18.50 -8.17 4.43
CA TRP A 303 -18.74 -6.92 5.15
C TRP A 303 -19.31 -5.83 4.25
N VAL A 304 -18.68 -5.62 3.08
CA VAL A 304 -19.01 -4.53 2.16
C VAL A 304 -20.41 -4.73 1.57
N VAL A 305 -20.79 -5.96 1.24
CA VAL A 305 -22.10 -6.22 0.63
C VAL A 305 -23.23 -5.90 1.62
N PRO A 306 -23.28 -6.46 2.84
CA PRO A 306 -24.31 -6.09 3.82
C PRO A 306 -24.32 -4.60 4.16
N PHE A 307 -23.14 -3.98 4.29
CA PHE A 307 -23.02 -2.54 4.51
C PHE A 307 -23.72 -1.72 3.41
N LEU A 308 -23.51 -2.07 2.14
CA LEU A 308 -24.12 -1.39 1.00
C LEU A 308 -25.63 -1.64 0.89
N PHE A 309 -26.12 -2.83 1.25
CA PHE A 309 -27.56 -3.11 1.21
C PHE A 309 -28.34 -2.45 2.35
N ASP A 310 -27.71 -2.24 3.51
CA ASP A 310 -28.33 -1.65 4.68
C ASP A 310 -28.03 -0.15 4.85
N HIS A 311 -27.42 0.47 3.86
CA HIS A 311 -26.96 1.85 3.94
C HIS A 311 -28.10 2.83 4.30
N ALA A 312 -29.36 2.53 3.97
CA ALA A 312 -30.51 3.35 4.34
C ALA A 312 -30.73 3.49 5.87
N TYR A 313 -30.16 2.58 6.68
CA TYR A 313 -30.25 2.60 8.14
C TYR A 313 -29.05 3.26 8.83
N MET A 314 -28.06 3.73 8.07
CA MET A 314 -26.90 4.40 8.64
C MET A 314 -27.27 5.82 9.10
N THR A 315 -26.62 6.27 10.18
CA THR A 315 -26.88 7.60 10.73
C THR A 315 -26.46 8.67 9.74
N ASP A 316 -27.38 9.54 9.37
CA ASP A 316 -27.09 10.74 8.60
C ASP A 316 -26.47 11.81 9.53
N MET A 317 -25.21 12.16 9.28
CA MET A 317 -24.51 13.23 10.00
C MET A 317 -25.05 14.63 9.65
N LYS A 318 -25.97 14.74 8.66
CA LYS A 318 -26.60 15.96 8.17
C LYS A 318 -25.61 17.04 7.72
N TYR A 319 -24.41 16.64 7.31
CA TYR A 319 -23.49 17.56 6.66
C TYR A 319 -24.10 18.06 5.36
N GLY A 320 -24.23 19.37 5.22
CA GLY A 320 -24.61 19.95 3.93
C GLY A 320 -23.52 19.76 2.88
N PHE A 321 -23.92 19.72 1.61
CA PHE A 321 -23.00 19.66 0.46
C PHE A 321 -21.98 20.80 0.49
N ARG A 322 -20.78 20.64 -0.08
CA ARG A 322 -19.88 21.77 -0.31
C ARG A 322 -19.60 21.95 -1.80
N PRO A 323 -19.47 23.19 -2.30
CA PRO A 323 -19.51 24.44 -1.56
C PRO A 323 -20.92 24.89 -1.14
N GLN A 324 -21.00 25.64 -0.04
CA GLN A 324 -22.23 26.18 0.55
C GLN A 324 -22.17 27.71 0.75
N GLY A 325 -23.17 28.43 0.26
CA GLY A 325 -23.24 29.89 0.39
C GLY A 325 -22.24 30.64 -0.50
N SER A 326 -22.08 31.93 -0.28
CA SER A 326 -21.21 32.81 -1.09
C SER A 326 -19.75 32.85 -0.63
N GLY A 327 -19.45 32.35 0.56
CA GLY A 327 -18.10 32.34 1.17
C GLY A 327 -17.37 31.01 1.05
N ASP A 328 -17.91 30.06 0.29
CA ASP A 328 -17.33 28.74 0.05
C ASP A 328 -17.35 28.46 -1.45
N SER A 329 -16.29 27.87 -1.97
CA SER A 329 -16.17 27.62 -3.40
C SER A 329 -15.40 26.34 -3.68
N PHE A 330 -15.62 25.76 -4.85
CA PHE A 330 -14.77 24.66 -5.32
C PHE A 330 -13.30 25.08 -5.42
N TRP A 331 -13.03 26.36 -5.66
CA TRP A 331 -11.68 26.88 -5.70
C TRP A 331 -11.00 26.72 -4.33
N ASP A 332 -11.64 27.17 -3.25
CA ASP A 332 -11.10 27.03 -1.88
C ASP A 332 -10.97 25.56 -1.46
N MET A 333 -11.84 24.70 -1.97
CA MET A 333 -11.73 23.26 -1.76
C MET A 333 -10.54 22.66 -2.51
N PHE A 334 -10.28 23.04 -3.76
CA PHE A 334 -9.17 22.48 -4.54
C PHE A 334 -7.81 23.11 -4.20
N PHE A 335 -7.81 24.36 -3.73
CA PHE A 335 -6.63 25.17 -3.44
C PHE A 335 -6.75 25.77 -2.02
N PRO A 336 -6.60 24.95 -0.96
CA PRO A 336 -6.86 25.38 0.40
C PRO A 336 -5.64 26.00 1.11
N LEU A 337 -4.50 26.12 0.42
CA LEU A 337 -3.25 26.63 0.98
C LEU A 337 -3.10 28.12 0.67
N THR A 338 -1.94 28.69 1.03
CA THR A 338 -1.63 30.04 0.57
C THR A 338 -1.37 30.04 -0.94
N ASN A 339 -1.67 31.15 -1.62
CA ASN A 339 -1.51 31.29 -3.06
C ASN A 339 -0.15 30.79 -3.58
N PHE A 340 0.94 31.07 -2.86
CA PHE A 340 2.27 30.60 -3.24
C PHE A 340 2.34 29.07 -3.26
N PHE A 341 1.91 28.39 -2.18
CA PHE A 341 2.00 26.94 -2.08
C PHE A 341 1.04 26.24 -3.05
N ASP A 342 -0.19 26.74 -3.23
CA ASP A 342 -1.12 26.15 -4.19
C ASP A 342 -0.62 26.24 -5.62
N VAL A 343 -0.08 27.41 -6.02
CA VAL A 343 0.53 27.58 -7.34
C VAL A 343 1.75 26.69 -7.49
N PHE A 344 2.64 26.67 -6.49
CA PHE A 344 3.86 25.87 -6.53
C PHE A 344 3.55 24.36 -6.66
N ILE A 345 2.74 23.83 -5.74
CA ILE A 345 2.37 22.42 -5.68
C ILE A 345 1.65 22.02 -6.96
N THR A 346 0.66 22.80 -7.40
CA THR A 346 -0.15 22.48 -8.58
C THR A 346 0.66 22.60 -9.87
N ALA A 347 1.48 23.64 -10.03
CA ALA A 347 2.31 23.80 -11.22
C ALA A 347 3.26 22.62 -11.41
N PHE A 348 3.98 22.21 -10.35
CA PHE A 348 4.83 21.03 -10.42
C PHE A 348 4.03 19.74 -10.57
N ALA A 349 2.85 19.60 -9.95
CA ALA A 349 2.00 18.44 -10.18
C ALA A 349 1.56 18.30 -11.66
N VAL A 350 1.21 19.42 -12.31
CA VAL A 350 0.89 19.47 -13.74
C VAL A 350 2.11 19.10 -14.59
N VAL A 351 3.30 19.66 -14.29
CA VAL A 351 4.55 19.29 -14.97
C VAL A 351 4.82 17.79 -14.81
N GLY A 352 4.69 17.24 -13.61
CA GLY A 352 4.90 15.83 -13.33
C GLY A 352 3.92 14.91 -14.09
N PHE A 353 2.66 15.32 -14.18
CA PHE A 353 1.65 14.59 -14.95
C PHE A 353 1.95 14.61 -16.45
N LEU A 354 2.19 15.79 -17.02
CA LEU A 354 2.48 15.95 -18.44
C LEU A 354 3.77 15.25 -18.85
N ALA A 355 4.83 15.36 -18.03
CA ALA A 355 6.08 14.64 -18.25
C ALA A 355 5.88 13.12 -18.19
N SER A 356 5.06 12.62 -17.26
CA SER A 356 4.73 11.20 -17.17
C SER A 356 4.00 10.70 -18.43
N ILE A 357 3.08 11.49 -18.99
CA ILE A 357 2.41 11.17 -20.27
C ILE A 357 3.44 11.19 -21.41
N ALA A 358 4.24 12.25 -21.54
CA ALA A 358 5.21 12.42 -22.61
C ALA A 358 6.24 11.28 -22.64
N ARG A 359 6.70 10.84 -21.45
CA ARG A 359 7.64 9.71 -21.30
C ARG A 359 6.96 8.33 -21.24
N ARG A 360 5.63 8.26 -21.41
CA ARG A 360 4.84 7.02 -21.32
C ARG A 360 5.03 6.26 -20.00
N HIS A 361 5.27 6.99 -18.90
CA HIS A 361 5.36 6.43 -17.57
C HIS A 361 3.96 6.16 -17.02
N LEU A 362 3.41 4.98 -17.31
CA LEU A 362 2.01 4.60 -17.04
C LEU A 362 1.56 4.88 -15.60
N ASN A 363 2.38 4.53 -14.61
CA ASN A 363 2.03 4.77 -13.20
C ASN A 363 2.06 6.26 -12.81
N GLY A 364 2.86 7.07 -13.49
CA GLY A 364 2.88 8.53 -13.30
C GLY A 364 1.68 9.19 -13.96
N ALA A 365 1.32 8.75 -15.17
CA ALA A 365 0.08 9.17 -15.82
C ALA A 365 -1.15 8.77 -15.00
N TRP A 366 -1.16 7.55 -14.43
CA TRP A 366 -2.23 7.09 -13.54
C TRP A 366 -2.44 8.01 -12.33
N LEU A 367 -1.38 8.51 -11.68
CA LEU A 367 -1.50 9.45 -10.56
C LEU A 367 -2.31 10.70 -10.97
N GLY A 368 -2.00 11.28 -12.14
CA GLY A 368 -2.69 12.48 -12.64
C GLY A 368 -4.11 12.20 -13.11
N ILE A 369 -4.35 11.08 -13.81
CA ILE A 369 -5.70 10.67 -14.22
C ILE A 369 -6.59 10.46 -12.98
N THR A 370 -6.05 9.80 -11.95
CA THR A 370 -6.77 9.55 -10.70
C THR A 370 -7.04 10.86 -9.95
N ALA A 371 -6.07 11.79 -9.92
CA ALA A 371 -6.27 13.11 -9.31
C ALA A 371 -7.42 13.87 -10.00
N LEU A 372 -7.44 13.89 -11.34
CA LEU A 372 -8.53 14.50 -12.11
C LEU A 372 -9.87 13.80 -11.88
N ALA A 373 -9.88 12.47 -11.75
CA ALA A 373 -11.07 11.72 -11.41
C ALA A 373 -11.62 12.12 -10.02
N PHE A 374 -10.77 12.43 -9.04
CA PHE A 374 -11.22 12.93 -7.73
C PHE A 374 -11.66 14.39 -7.77
N VAL A 375 -11.06 15.24 -8.62
CA VAL A 375 -11.61 16.60 -8.89
C VAL A 375 -13.04 16.48 -9.43
N ALA A 376 -13.24 15.64 -10.45
CA ALA A 376 -14.57 15.37 -10.99
C ALA A 376 -15.49 14.75 -9.94
N GLY A 377 -14.99 13.81 -9.14
CA GLY A 377 -15.74 13.16 -8.07
C GLY A 377 -16.26 14.16 -7.02
N VAL A 378 -15.41 15.08 -6.55
CA VAL A 378 -15.81 16.14 -5.61
C VAL A 378 -16.94 17.01 -6.17
N TYR A 379 -16.90 17.31 -7.47
CA TYR A 379 -17.94 18.09 -8.14
C TYR A 379 -19.24 17.29 -8.33
N LEU A 380 -19.13 16.08 -8.89
CA LEU A 380 -20.28 15.23 -9.26
C LEU A 380 -21.01 14.66 -8.04
N THR A 381 -20.32 14.52 -6.90
CA THR A 381 -20.91 14.02 -5.66
C THR A 381 -21.31 15.13 -4.70
N ARG A 382 -21.38 16.39 -5.17
CA ARG A 382 -21.79 17.54 -4.35
C ARG A 382 -23.05 17.24 -3.56
N ASP A 383 -24.12 16.82 -4.24
CA ASP A 383 -25.42 16.57 -3.62
C ASP A 383 -25.51 15.20 -2.92
N SER A 384 -24.43 14.39 -2.99
CA SER A 384 -24.21 13.04 -2.47
C SER A 384 -23.78 12.06 -3.58
N LEU A 385 -23.24 10.91 -3.18
CA LEU A 385 -23.05 9.77 -4.08
C LEU A 385 -24.41 9.25 -4.59
N PRO A 386 -24.55 9.00 -5.91
CA PRO A 386 -25.74 8.38 -6.47
C PRO A 386 -26.03 7.02 -5.83
N VAL A 387 -27.30 6.67 -5.68
CA VAL A 387 -27.81 5.38 -5.13
C VAL A 387 -27.59 5.19 -3.63
N ILE A 388 -26.40 5.48 -3.11
CA ILE A 388 -26.06 5.23 -1.69
C ILE A 388 -26.50 6.38 -0.77
N GLY A 389 -26.53 7.62 -1.25
CA GLY A 389 -26.77 8.77 -0.36
C GLY A 389 -25.60 9.00 0.63
N LEU A 390 -25.63 10.11 1.37
CA LEU A 390 -24.80 10.37 2.57
C LEU A 390 -23.28 10.51 2.39
N LEU A 391 -22.75 10.62 1.16
CA LEU A 391 -21.35 11.03 0.98
C LEU A 391 -21.22 12.55 1.08
N TRP A 392 -20.54 13.02 2.13
CA TRP A 392 -20.10 14.41 2.19
C TRP A 392 -18.90 14.63 1.26
N ASN A 393 -19.09 15.35 0.15
CA ASN A 393 -18.10 15.43 -0.94
C ASN A 393 -16.67 15.91 -0.57
N PRO A 394 -16.41 16.73 0.47
CA PRO A 394 -15.04 17.07 0.87
C PRO A 394 -14.22 15.86 1.32
N ARG A 395 -14.87 14.76 1.70
CA ARG A 395 -14.21 13.50 2.08
C ARG A 395 -13.42 12.86 0.93
N LEU A 396 -13.59 13.33 -0.30
CA LEU A 396 -12.80 12.92 -1.46
C LEU A 396 -11.52 13.75 -1.67
N LEU A 397 -11.44 14.94 -1.08
CA LEU A 397 -10.29 15.86 -1.22
C LEU A 397 -8.96 15.28 -0.72
N PRO A 398 -8.88 14.49 0.38
CA PRO A 398 -7.61 13.93 0.84
C PRO A 398 -6.90 13.10 -0.24
N PHE A 399 -7.66 12.37 -1.08
CA PHE A 399 -7.09 11.59 -2.17
C PHE A 399 -6.48 12.49 -3.24
N LEU A 400 -7.18 13.57 -3.62
CA LEU A 400 -6.66 14.58 -4.53
C LEU A 400 -5.36 15.21 -3.98
N TYR A 401 -5.36 15.64 -2.73
CA TYR A 401 -4.20 16.30 -2.14
C TYR A 401 -2.99 15.37 -2.08
N LEU A 402 -3.15 14.13 -1.62
CA LEU A 402 -2.07 13.14 -1.59
C LEU A 402 -1.48 12.93 -2.99
N LEU A 403 -2.33 12.65 -3.98
CA LEU A 403 -1.89 12.44 -5.36
C LEU A 403 -1.17 13.67 -5.93
N ARG A 404 -1.65 14.87 -5.58
CA ARG A 404 -1.04 16.14 -5.99
C ARG A 404 0.35 16.32 -5.37
N TYR A 405 0.54 16.01 -4.08
CA TYR A 405 1.87 16.03 -3.46
C TYR A 405 2.82 15.02 -4.11
N LEU A 406 2.35 13.82 -4.45
CA LEU A 406 3.18 12.83 -5.15
C LEU A 406 3.55 13.29 -6.57
N LEU A 407 2.59 13.85 -7.33
CA LEU A 407 2.84 14.41 -8.66
C LEU A 407 3.78 15.63 -8.61
N MET A 408 3.67 16.47 -7.58
CA MET A 408 4.61 17.58 -7.36
C MET A 408 6.04 17.06 -7.28
N MET A 409 6.29 15.96 -6.55
CA MET A 409 7.63 15.35 -6.49
C MET A 409 8.11 14.88 -7.86
N VAL A 410 7.21 14.30 -8.68
CA VAL A 410 7.54 13.91 -10.06
C VAL A 410 7.94 15.15 -10.86
N GLY A 411 7.13 16.21 -10.79
CA GLY A 411 7.38 17.44 -11.53
C GLY A 411 8.66 18.16 -11.13
N LEU A 412 9.00 18.18 -9.85
CA LEU A 412 10.25 18.78 -9.37
C LEU A 412 11.47 18.07 -9.97
N VAL A 413 11.47 16.74 -9.99
CA VAL A 413 12.56 15.95 -10.59
C VAL A 413 12.61 16.13 -12.09
N GLU A 414 11.47 16.10 -12.77
CA GLU A 414 11.41 16.28 -14.22
C GLU A 414 11.83 17.70 -14.64
N ALA A 415 11.41 18.73 -13.93
CA ALA A 415 11.85 20.10 -14.15
C ALA A 415 13.37 20.24 -13.94
N ALA A 416 13.91 19.66 -12.86
CA ALA A 416 15.35 19.66 -12.62
C ALA A 416 16.11 18.95 -13.76
N HIS A 417 15.63 17.81 -14.24
CA HIS A 417 16.21 17.13 -15.40
C HIS A 417 16.18 17.98 -16.67
N ILE A 418 15.06 18.65 -16.96
CA ILE A 418 14.93 19.53 -18.14
C ILE A 418 15.92 20.70 -18.04
N VAL A 419 16.04 21.33 -16.88
CA VAL A 419 16.98 22.44 -16.66
C VAL A 419 18.42 21.96 -16.82
N VAL A 420 18.78 20.83 -16.22
CA VAL A 420 20.13 20.25 -16.38
C VAL A 420 20.43 19.97 -17.85
N GLN A 421 19.50 19.35 -18.58
CA GLN A 421 19.67 19.07 -20.01
C GLN A 421 19.84 20.34 -20.84
N ALA A 422 19.05 21.38 -20.56
CA ALA A 422 19.15 22.66 -21.25
C ALA A 422 20.51 23.34 -21.02
N VAL A 423 21.06 23.22 -19.80
CA VAL A 423 22.37 23.80 -19.44
C VAL A 423 23.54 22.97 -20.00
N THR A 424 23.45 21.64 -19.99
CA THR A 424 24.55 20.75 -20.42
C THR A 424 24.52 20.39 -21.92
N GLY A 425 23.51 20.83 -22.67
CA GLY A 425 23.36 20.52 -24.10
C GLY A 425 23.17 19.03 -24.41
N SER A 426 22.78 18.22 -23.43
CA SER A 426 22.67 16.77 -23.57
C SER A 426 21.32 16.37 -24.18
N ARG A 427 21.33 15.53 -25.24
CA ARG A 427 20.10 15.00 -25.88
C ARG A 427 19.34 14.04 -24.94
N PRO A 428 18.01 13.93 -25.06
CA PRO A 428 17.20 13.07 -24.19
C PRO A 428 17.59 11.59 -24.33
N VAL A 429 17.65 10.90 -23.19
CA VAL A 429 17.73 9.43 -23.05
C VAL A 429 16.36 8.85 -22.76
#